data_AF-A0A7X0HW84-F1
#
_entry.id   AF-A0A7X0HW84-F1
#
_cell.length_a   1.000
_cell.length_b   1.000
_cell.length_c   1.000
_cell.angle_alpha   90.00
_cell.angle_beta   90.00
_cell.angle_gamma   90.00
#
_symmetry.space_group_name_H-M   'P 1'
#
loop_
_entity.id
_entity.type
_entity.pdbx_description
1 polymer ?
#
loop_
_entity_poly.entity_id
_entity_poly.type
_entity_poly.pdbx_seq_one_letter_code
_entity_poly.pdbx_strand_id
1 'polypeptide(L)'
;MKIKYLSFSVIPLLVMIIFVIWFGIQNQDAERTPRLYLIPEGVTHIEIHYNQEGYAKLTKEGNYIVYNIPKTGVLKTSTNEPEYGIAPDKFFYIDDDGKRIVISGETINSGIGSEEGKQIIHTIIIEKD
;
A
#
# COMPACT_ATOMS: atom_id res chain seq x y z
N MET A 1 42.31 5.90 -42.30
CA MET A 1 42.81 6.28 -40.97
C MET A 1 42.55 5.10 -40.04
N LYS A 2 43.61 4.44 -39.54
CA LYS A 2 43.51 3.21 -38.75
C LYS A 2 43.06 3.56 -37.32
N ILE A 3 41.91 3.03 -36.88
CA ILE A 3 41.48 3.08 -35.48
C ILE A 3 42.48 2.22 -34.70
N LYS A 4 43.56 2.85 -34.24
CA LYS A 4 44.64 2.22 -33.49
C LYS A 4 44.28 2.31 -32.01
N TYR A 5 43.98 1.16 -31.43
CA TYR A 5 43.86 0.91 -29.98
C TYR A 5 42.80 1.78 -29.29
N LEU A 6 41.53 1.45 -29.53
CA LEU A 6 40.60 1.47 -28.41
C LEU A 6 41.16 0.43 -27.42
N SER A 7 41.85 0.92 -26.39
CA SER A 7 42.75 0.17 -25.52
C SER A 7 42.09 -1.14 -25.08
N PHE A 8 42.81 -2.26 -25.14
CA PHE A 8 42.33 -3.56 -24.64
C PHE A 8 41.80 -3.48 -23.19
N SER A 9 42.21 -2.43 -22.44
CA SER A 9 41.78 -2.08 -21.09
C SER A 9 40.45 -1.31 -20.97
N VAL A 10 39.90 -0.69 -22.03
CA VAL A 10 38.64 0.09 -21.93
C VAL A 10 37.41 -0.80 -22.09
N ILE A 11 37.54 -1.89 -22.84
CA ILE A 11 36.47 -2.87 -23.08
C ILE A 11 35.98 -3.52 -21.78
N PRO A 12 36.84 -4.06 -20.88
CA PRO A 12 36.36 -4.65 -19.62
C PRO A 12 35.71 -3.63 -18.69
N LEU A 13 36.17 -2.36 -18.70
CA LEU A 13 35.56 -1.28 -17.93
C LEU A 13 34.13 -0.97 -18.41
N LEU A 14 33.92 -0.92 -19.72
CA LEU A 14 32.59 -0.72 -20.30
C LEU A 14 31.65 -1.89 -20.02
N VAL A 15 32.15 -3.13 -20.07
CA VAL A 15 31.37 -4.32 -19.70
C VAL A 15 30.97 -4.30 -18.23
N MET A 16 31.88 -3.89 -17.33
CA MET A 16 31.59 -3.75 -15.90
C MET A 16 30.53 -2.67 -15.63
N ILE A 17 30.60 -1.52 -16.32
CA ILE A 17 29.59 -0.45 -16.20
C ILE A 17 28.21 -0.94 -16.66
N ILE A 18 28.14 -1.67 -17.78
CA ILE A 18 26.88 -2.25 -18.27
C ILE A 18 26.33 -3.26 -17.26
N PHE A 19 27.19 -4.07 -16.63
CA PHE A 19 26.79 -5.03 -15.61
C PHE A 19 26.22 -4.36 -14.35
N VAL A 20 26.82 -3.25 -13.91
CA VAL A 20 26.33 -2.45 -12.77
C VAL A 20 25.00 -1.78 -13.08
N ILE A 21 24.81 -1.27 -14.31
CA ILE A 21 23.53 -0.68 -14.74
C ILE A 21 22.44 -1.76 -14.80
N TRP A 22 22.74 -2.96 -15.31
CA TRP A 22 21.77 -4.07 -15.37
C TRP A 22 21.34 -4.56 -13.98
N PHE A 23 22.28 -4.65 -13.02
CA PHE A 23 21.94 -5.01 -11.64
C PHE A 23 21.21 -3.89 -10.89
N GLY A 24 21.55 -2.62 -11.15
CA GLY A 24 20.99 -1.48 -10.43
C GLY A 24 19.50 -1.23 -10.69
N ILE A 25 18.95 -1.71 -11.81
CA ILE A 25 17.56 -1.47 -12.21
C ILE A 25 16.56 -2.47 -11.57
N GLN A 26 17.03 -3.56 -10.95
CA GLN A 26 16.13 -4.61 -10.42
C GLN A 26 15.37 -4.24 -9.12
N ASN A 27 15.68 -3.13 -8.48
CA ASN A 27 15.00 -2.69 -7.25
C ASN A 27 13.89 -1.68 -7.56
N GLN A 28 12.92 -2.06 -8.39
CA GLN A 28 11.63 -1.38 -8.39
C GLN A 28 10.79 -2.05 -7.31
N ASP A 29 10.58 -1.36 -6.19
CA ASP A 29 9.63 -1.80 -5.18
C ASP A 29 8.30 -2.13 -5.87
N ALA A 30 7.69 -3.26 -5.52
CA ALA A 30 6.42 -3.65 -6.12
C ALA A 30 5.38 -2.55 -5.86
N GLU A 31 4.91 -1.90 -6.93
CA GLU A 31 3.80 -0.95 -6.83
C GLU A 31 2.51 -1.73 -6.53
N ARG A 32 1.73 -1.23 -5.56
CA ARG A 32 0.39 -1.77 -5.27
C ARG A 32 -0.68 -0.76 -5.63
N THR A 33 -1.95 -1.20 -5.66
CA THR A 33 -3.06 -0.27 -5.83
C THR A 33 -3.16 0.66 -4.61
N PRO A 34 -3.30 1.99 -4.80
CA PRO A 34 -3.50 2.90 -3.68
C PRO A 34 -4.86 2.66 -3.02
N ARG A 35 -4.93 2.93 -1.72
CA ARG A 35 -6.11 2.69 -0.90
C ARG A 35 -6.73 4.00 -0.44
N LEU A 36 -8.05 4.00 -0.32
CA LEU A 36 -8.85 5.11 0.16
C LEU A 36 -9.63 4.64 1.39
N TYR A 37 -9.22 5.08 2.58
CA TYR A 37 -9.91 4.79 3.83
C TYR A 37 -10.90 5.89 4.14
N LEU A 38 -12.17 5.51 4.24
CA LEU A 38 -13.28 6.38 4.61
C LEU A 38 -13.70 6.00 6.03
N ILE A 39 -13.35 6.84 6.99
CA ILE A 39 -13.40 6.53 8.43
C ILE A 39 -14.47 7.40 9.07
N PRO A 40 -15.47 6.85 9.77
CA PRO A 40 -16.44 7.67 10.48
C PRO A 40 -15.75 8.56 11.52
N GLU A 41 -16.22 9.79 11.66
CA GLU A 41 -15.69 10.71 12.68
C GLU A 41 -15.75 10.09 14.09
N GLY A 42 -14.65 10.24 14.85
CA GLY A 42 -14.53 9.70 16.20
C GLY A 42 -14.00 8.25 16.28
N VAL A 43 -13.84 7.55 15.16
CA VAL A 43 -13.21 6.22 15.12
C VAL A 43 -11.69 6.36 15.04
N THR A 44 -10.97 5.76 16.00
CA THR A 44 -9.50 5.79 16.08
C THR A 44 -8.86 4.40 16.00
N HIS A 45 -9.60 3.34 16.31
CA HIS A 45 -9.16 1.95 16.21
C HIS A 45 -9.92 1.25 15.10
N ILE A 46 -9.19 0.76 14.09
CA ILE A 46 -9.75 0.17 12.89
C ILE A 46 -9.16 -1.23 12.70
N GLU A 47 -10.02 -2.20 12.41
CA GLU A 47 -9.63 -3.55 12.06
C GLU A 47 -10.29 -3.98 10.75
N ILE A 48 -9.50 -4.56 9.85
CA ILE A 48 -9.99 -5.07 8.58
C ILE A 48 -9.70 -6.56 8.54
N HIS A 49 -10.77 -7.35 8.53
CA HIS A 49 -10.72 -8.81 8.51
C HIS A 49 -10.97 -9.28 7.08
N TYR A 50 -9.96 -9.91 6.48
CA TYR A 50 -10.01 -10.43 5.12
C TYR A 50 -10.52 -11.86 5.09
N ASN A 51 -10.82 -12.35 3.88
CA ASN A 51 -11.28 -13.72 3.60
C ASN A 51 -12.53 -14.13 4.40
N GLN A 52 -13.45 -13.18 4.61
CA GLN A 52 -14.69 -13.41 5.34
C GLN A 52 -15.81 -13.81 4.36
N GLU A 53 -16.18 -15.08 4.36
CA GLU A 53 -17.27 -15.59 3.51
C GLU A 53 -18.60 -14.89 3.82
N GLY A 54 -19.38 -14.60 2.77
CA GLY A 54 -20.68 -13.92 2.89
C GLY A 54 -20.60 -12.39 3.05
N TYR A 55 -19.40 -11.81 3.17
CA TYR A 55 -19.22 -10.35 3.23
C TYR A 55 -18.96 -9.74 1.86
N ALA A 56 -19.20 -8.43 1.74
CA ALA A 56 -18.94 -7.69 0.52
C ALA A 56 -17.44 -7.67 0.17
N LYS A 57 -17.14 -7.76 -1.13
CA LYS A 57 -15.78 -7.55 -1.64
C LYS A 57 -15.47 -6.05 -1.63
N LEU A 58 -14.19 -5.70 -1.43
CA LEU A 58 -13.76 -4.31 -1.54
C LEU A 58 -14.06 -3.75 -2.93
N THR A 59 -14.50 -2.50 -2.97
CA THR A 59 -14.87 -1.81 -4.21
C THR A 59 -13.73 -0.90 -4.68
N LYS A 60 -13.84 -0.42 -5.92
CA LYS A 60 -12.90 0.54 -6.49
C LYS A 60 -13.58 1.85 -6.81
N GLU A 61 -12.91 2.95 -6.53
CA GLU A 61 -13.28 4.30 -6.96
C GLU A 61 -12.12 4.87 -7.77
N GLY A 62 -12.27 4.90 -9.09
CA GLY A 62 -11.17 5.17 -10.01
C GLY A 62 -10.02 4.17 -9.82
N ASN A 63 -8.84 4.68 -9.45
CA ASN A 63 -7.64 3.88 -9.21
C ASN A 63 -7.46 3.45 -7.76
N TYR A 64 -8.41 3.77 -6.86
CA TYR A 64 -8.29 3.46 -5.43
C TYR A 64 -9.14 2.25 -5.06
N ILE A 65 -8.62 1.40 -4.16
CA ILE A 65 -9.42 0.43 -3.42
C ILE A 65 -10.06 1.15 -2.24
N VAL A 66 -11.39 1.09 -2.12
CA VAL A 66 -12.13 1.82 -1.10
C VAL A 66 -12.40 0.94 0.11
N TYR A 67 -11.99 1.44 1.28
CA TYR A 67 -12.24 0.86 2.59
C TYR A 67 -13.25 1.75 3.31
N ASN A 68 -14.53 1.40 3.20
CA ASN A 68 -15.60 2.07 3.93
C ASN A 68 -15.69 1.47 5.34
N ILE A 69 -15.13 2.17 6.32
CA ILE A 69 -15.02 1.67 7.70
C ILE A 69 -16.37 1.88 8.41
N PRO A 70 -16.95 0.86 9.03
CA PRO A 70 -18.17 1.03 9.82
C PRO A 70 -17.91 1.84 11.11
N LYS A 71 -18.97 2.39 11.72
CA LYS A 71 -18.88 3.11 13.01
C LYS A 71 -18.31 2.25 14.15
N THR A 72 -18.33 0.93 14.00
CA THR A 72 -17.72 -0.02 14.94
C THR A 72 -16.19 -0.06 14.86
N GLY A 73 -15.58 0.50 13.80
CA GLY A 73 -14.16 0.37 13.49
C GLY A 73 -13.78 -0.96 12.83
N VAL A 74 -14.68 -1.94 12.75
CA VAL A 74 -14.37 -3.28 12.22
C VAL A 74 -15.01 -3.50 10.86
N LEU A 75 -14.17 -3.58 9.82
CA LEU A 75 -14.57 -3.92 8.46
C LEU A 75 -14.29 -5.40 8.17
N LYS A 76 -15.30 -6.13 7.70
CA LYS A 76 -15.16 -7.52 7.24
C LYS A 76 -15.36 -7.58 5.73
N THR A 77 -14.49 -8.30 5.03
CA THR A 77 -14.55 -8.39 3.56
C THR A 77 -14.23 -9.80 3.06
N SER A 78 -14.84 -10.19 1.95
CA SER A 78 -14.54 -11.42 1.21
C SER A 78 -13.31 -11.30 0.29
N THR A 79 -12.65 -10.14 0.24
CA THR A 79 -11.34 -10.03 -0.42
C THR A 79 -10.34 -10.94 0.30
N ASN A 80 -9.64 -11.80 -0.45
CA ASN A 80 -8.78 -12.84 0.11
C ASN A 80 -7.65 -12.28 1.00
N GLU A 81 -6.89 -11.30 0.51
CA GLU A 81 -5.74 -10.74 1.21
C GLU A 81 -5.45 -9.28 0.77
N PRO A 82 -4.73 -8.48 1.58
CA PRO A 82 -4.27 -7.16 1.16
C PRO A 82 -3.15 -7.23 0.11
N GLU A 83 -3.14 -6.30 -0.84
CA GLU A 83 -2.01 -6.14 -1.77
C GLU A 83 -0.77 -5.58 -1.05
N TYR A 84 0.38 -6.24 -1.19
CA TYR A 84 1.66 -5.77 -0.63
C TYR A 84 2.40 -4.90 -1.64
N GLY A 85 3.10 -3.87 -1.16
CA GLY A 85 3.83 -2.93 -2.00
C GLY A 85 3.75 -1.49 -1.51
N ILE A 86 4.32 -0.58 -2.31
CA ILE A 86 4.31 0.86 -2.03
C ILE A 86 3.20 1.52 -2.87
N ALA A 87 2.36 2.34 -2.23
CA ALA A 87 1.39 3.19 -2.91
C ALA A 87 0.98 4.38 -2.02
N PRO A 88 0.55 5.51 -2.63
CA PRO A 88 0.06 6.67 -1.89
C PRO A 88 -1.37 6.44 -1.40
N ASP A 89 -1.50 5.92 -0.18
CA ASP A 89 -2.79 5.75 0.49
C ASP A 89 -3.35 7.08 0.98
N LYS A 90 -4.68 7.17 1.04
CA LYS A 90 -5.40 8.34 1.53
C LYS A 90 -6.36 7.96 2.64
N PHE A 91 -6.43 8.82 3.66
CA PHE A 91 -7.29 8.66 4.82
C PHE A 91 -8.18 9.90 4.96
N PHE A 92 -9.48 9.67 5.11
CA PHE A 92 -10.47 10.72 5.30
C PHE A 92 -11.40 10.35 6.43
N TYR A 93 -11.76 11.34 7.25
CA TYR A 93 -12.96 11.24 8.06
C TYR A 93 -14.21 11.46 7.20
N ILE A 94 -15.29 10.79 7.56
CA ILE A 94 -16.63 10.95 6.99
C ILE A 94 -17.54 11.46 8.09
N ASP A 95 -18.15 12.62 7.88
CA ASP A 95 -19.20 13.14 8.76
C ASP A 95 -20.54 12.42 8.52
N ASP A 96 -21.53 12.69 9.37
CA ASP A 96 -22.85 12.05 9.26
C ASP A 96 -23.59 12.37 7.94
N ASP A 97 -23.19 13.45 7.24
CA ASP A 97 -23.72 13.84 5.92
C ASP A 97 -22.95 13.18 4.75
N GLY A 98 -21.93 12.39 5.03
CA GLY A 98 -21.14 11.66 4.03
C GLY A 98 -20.01 12.49 3.39
N LYS A 99 -19.70 13.68 3.93
CA LYS A 99 -18.63 14.54 3.42
C LYS A 99 -17.27 14.06 3.90
N ARG A 100 -16.30 14.09 2.99
CA ARG A 100 -14.90 13.73 3.25
C ARG A 100 -14.15 14.90 3.89
N ILE A 101 -13.55 14.66 5.05
CA ILE A 101 -12.70 15.58 5.78
C ILE A 101 -11.29 14.99 5.80
N VAL A 102 -10.29 15.77 5.39
CA VAL A 102 -8.89 15.31 5.37
C VAL A 102 -8.39 15.13 6.80
N ILE A 103 -7.76 13.99 7.08
CA ILE A 103 -7.03 13.75 8.32
C ILE A 103 -5.71 14.54 8.25
N SER A 104 -5.45 15.41 9.23
CA SER A 104 -4.32 16.34 9.24
C SER A 104 -3.80 16.55 10.65
N GLY A 105 -2.54 16.20 10.87
CA GLY A 105 -1.90 16.28 12.19
C GLY A 105 -2.11 15.05 13.07
N GLU A 106 -2.72 13.98 12.54
CA GLU A 106 -2.76 12.68 13.18
C GLU A 106 -1.67 11.74 12.64
N THR A 107 -1.10 10.95 13.54
CA THR A 107 -0.18 9.86 13.22
C THR A 107 -0.98 8.59 12.94
N ILE A 108 -0.72 7.94 11.80
CA ILE A 108 -1.41 6.72 11.37
C ILE A 108 -0.45 5.54 11.49
N ASN A 109 -0.72 4.68 12.48
CA ASN A 109 0.01 3.44 12.70
C ASN A 109 -0.77 2.27 12.09
N SER A 110 -0.15 1.52 11.19
CA SER A 110 -0.78 0.36 10.56
C SER A 110 0.06 -0.90 10.73
N GLY A 111 -0.58 -2.02 11.05
CA GLY A 111 0.05 -3.33 11.18
C GLY A 111 -0.80 -4.43 10.57
N ILE A 112 -0.16 -5.39 9.91
CA ILE A 112 -0.83 -6.58 9.39
C ILE A 112 -0.42 -7.78 10.26
N GLY A 113 -1.40 -8.41 10.88
CA GLY A 113 -1.24 -9.66 11.61
C GLY A 113 -1.99 -10.80 10.91
N SER A 114 -1.57 -12.03 11.18
CA SER A 114 -2.31 -13.23 10.83
C SER A 114 -2.50 -14.06 12.09
N GLU A 115 -3.73 -14.49 12.35
CA GLU A 115 -4.00 -15.47 13.41
C GLU A 115 -3.81 -16.90 12.87
N GLU A 116 -3.50 -17.85 13.76
CA GLU A 116 -3.36 -19.28 13.41
C GLU A 116 -4.69 -19.80 12.83
N GLY A 117 -4.77 -19.89 11.50
CA GLY A 117 -5.98 -20.38 10.81
C GLY A 117 -6.42 -19.65 9.53
N LYS A 118 -5.57 -18.79 8.93
CA LYS A 118 -5.77 -18.05 7.65
C LYS A 118 -6.48 -16.70 7.72
N GLN A 119 -6.86 -16.21 8.91
CA GLN A 119 -7.47 -14.90 9.02
C GLN A 119 -6.39 -13.81 9.05
N ILE A 120 -6.38 -12.97 8.03
CA ILE A 120 -5.53 -11.78 7.96
C ILE A 120 -6.29 -10.60 8.56
N ILE A 121 -5.69 -9.96 9.55
CA ILE A 121 -6.23 -8.79 10.22
C ILE A 121 -5.27 -7.63 9.96
N HIS A 122 -5.79 -6.57 9.35
CA HIS A 122 -5.07 -5.31 9.19
C HIS A 122 -5.61 -4.31 10.20
N THR A 123 -4.77 -3.90 11.14
CA THR A 123 -5.09 -2.94 12.20
C THR A 123 -4.54 -1.58 11.83
N ILE A 124 -5.35 -0.54 11.98
CA ILE A 124 -4.97 0.86 11.78
C ILE A 124 -5.38 1.63 13.04
N ILE A 125 -4.42 2.33 13.64
CA ILE A 125 -4.62 3.18 14.82
C ILE A 125 -4.31 4.62 14.41
N ILE A 126 -5.24 5.52 14.70
CA ILE A 126 -5.10 6.94 14.44
C ILE A 126 -4.89 7.65 15.78
N GLU A 127 -3.70 8.19 15.97
CA GLU A 127 -3.30 8.91 17.18
C GLU A 127 -3.29 10.41 16.89
N LYS A 128 -3.89 11.20 17.79
CA LYS A 128 -3.75 12.65 17.75
C LYS A 128 -2.42 13.02 18.41
N ASP A 129 -1.63 13.83 17.71
CA ASP A 129 -0.38 14.40 18.24
C ASP A 129 -0.62 15.31 19.47
#